data_AF-A0A3S2CIG5-F1
#
_entry.id   AF-A0A3S2CIG5-F1
#
_cell.length_a   1.000
_cell.length_b   1.000
_cell.length_c   1.000
_cell.angle_alpha   90.00
_cell.angle_beta   90.00
_cell.angle_gamma   90.00
#
_symmetry.space_group_name_H-M   'P 1'
#
loop_
_entity.id
_entity.type
_entity.pdbx_description
1 polymer ?
#
loop_
_entity_poly.entity_id
_entity_poly.type
_entity_poly.pdbx_seq_one_letter_code
_entity_poly.pdbx_strand_id
1 'polypeptide(L)'
;MGFYVRKSISAGPFRFNFSSGGVGASVGVQGLRIGTGPRGHYIHAGVGGLYYRGTLGKRSAKQTLQLSEFPSGPKPHPTSSPVEYVSGGVVMREIESADVIEMRDETFANVLDEINARQSQTRMSLILAVLFGIAGLIAGAMLGGGVALIGIAAFLPGMLIGNWLDSYRRVSVLYYDLE
;
A
#
# COMPACT_ATOMS: atom_id res chain seq x y z
N MET A 1 47.87 -5.34 12.79
CA MET A 1 46.71 -5.70 13.63
C MET A 1 45.50 -4.97 13.07
N GLY A 2 44.74 -5.62 12.18
CA GLY A 2 43.67 -4.97 11.42
C GLY A 2 42.36 -4.87 12.21
N PHE A 3 41.72 -3.69 12.16
CA PHE A 3 40.38 -3.51 12.67
C PHE A 3 39.38 -4.30 11.81
N TYR A 4 38.63 -5.21 12.41
CA TYR A 4 37.50 -5.88 11.75
C TYR A 4 36.19 -5.30 12.28
N VAL A 5 35.27 -4.98 11.38
CA VAL A 5 33.93 -4.51 11.78
C VAL A 5 33.05 -5.74 11.97
N ARG A 6 32.49 -5.90 13.18
CA ARG A 6 31.52 -6.95 13.48
C ARG A 6 30.37 -6.91 12.47
N LYS A 7 29.97 -8.09 11.97
CA LYS A 7 29.02 -8.28 10.87
C LYS A 7 27.66 -7.60 11.07
N SER A 8 27.32 -7.19 12.28
CA SER A 8 26.17 -6.33 12.58
C SER A 8 26.44 -5.35 13.72
N ILE A 9 26.01 -4.11 13.56
CA ILE A 9 26.04 -3.07 14.60
C ILE A 9 24.58 -2.69 14.91
N SER A 10 24.16 -2.87 16.16
CA SER A 10 22.86 -2.40 16.63
C SER A 10 23.06 -1.18 17.53
N ALA A 11 22.30 -0.12 17.27
CA ALA A 11 22.29 1.12 18.04
C ALA A 11 20.82 1.48 18.33
N GLY A 12 20.30 0.94 19.43
CA GLY A 12 18.91 1.16 19.86
C GLY A 12 17.89 0.64 18.84
N PRO A 13 16.90 1.44 18.40
CA PRO A 13 15.90 1.01 17.43
C PRO A 13 16.50 0.76 16.04
N PHE A 14 17.75 1.17 15.79
CA PHE A 14 18.45 0.97 14.53
C PHE A 14 19.38 -0.24 14.57
N ARG A 15 19.36 -1.05 13.51
CA ARG A 15 20.26 -2.19 13.30
C ARG A 15 20.82 -2.19 11.88
N PHE A 16 22.14 -2.22 11.79
CA PHE A 16 22.90 -2.28 10.55
C PHE A 16 23.57 -3.64 10.43
N ASN A 17 23.35 -4.34 9.31
CA ASN A 17 23.97 -5.62 8.99
C ASN A 17 24.88 -5.44 7.77
N PHE A 18 26.14 -5.84 7.90
CA PHE A 18 27.15 -5.77 6.86
C PHE A 18 27.36 -7.19 6.30
N SER A 19 27.19 -7.36 4.99
CA SER A 19 27.39 -8.65 4.31
C SER A 19 28.28 -8.47 3.07
N SER A 20 28.82 -9.57 2.53
CA SER A 20 29.64 -9.55 1.31
C SER A 20 28.90 -8.99 0.08
N GLY A 21 27.56 -8.97 0.10
CA GLY A 21 26.71 -8.42 -0.95
C GLY A 21 26.17 -7.01 -0.69
N GLY A 22 26.57 -6.33 0.39
CA GLY A 22 26.18 -4.96 0.71
C GLY A 22 25.72 -4.73 2.15
N VAL A 23 25.33 -3.48 2.44
CA VAL A 23 24.89 -3.02 3.77
C VAL A 23 23.36 -2.97 3.84
N GLY A 24 22.79 -3.54 4.90
CA GLY A 24 21.37 -3.41 5.23
C GLY A 24 21.17 -2.62 6.51
N ALA A 25 20.17 -1.76 6.55
CA ALA A 25 19.78 -0.95 7.69
C ALA A 25 18.32 -1.22 8.04
N SER A 26 18.00 -1.35 9.32
CA SER A 26 16.62 -1.51 9.78
C SER A 26 16.37 -0.64 11.00
N VAL A 27 15.16 -0.08 11.09
CA VAL A 27 14.69 0.70 12.22
C VAL A 27 13.39 0.10 12.73
N GLY A 28 13.27 -0.11 14.03
CA GLY A 28 12.03 -0.60 14.61
C GLY A 28 12.03 -0.79 16.10
N VAL A 29 10.82 -0.72 16.65
CA VAL A 29 10.48 -1.01 18.03
C VAL A 29 9.70 -2.33 18.11
N GLN A 30 9.43 -2.81 19.32
CA GLN A 30 8.59 -3.99 19.51
C GLN A 30 7.21 -3.73 18.90
N GLY A 31 6.86 -4.51 17.87
CA GLY A 31 5.61 -4.41 17.14
C GLY A 31 5.62 -3.59 15.84
N LEU A 32 6.68 -2.84 15.53
CA LEU A 32 6.84 -2.21 14.21
C LEU A 32 8.31 -2.06 13.84
N ARG A 33 8.74 -2.74 12.77
CA ARG A 33 10.10 -2.66 12.22
C ARG A 33 10.08 -2.58 10.70
N ILE A 34 10.86 -1.66 10.17
CA ILE A 34 11.05 -1.43 8.74
C ILE A 34 12.55 -1.53 8.45
N GLY A 35 12.93 -2.23 7.39
CA GLY A 35 14.33 -2.35 7.02
C GLY A 35 14.56 -2.38 5.53
N THR A 36 15.76 -1.99 5.15
CA THR A 36 16.28 -1.94 3.79
C THR A 36 17.57 -2.75 3.74
N GLY A 37 17.79 -3.51 2.68
CA GLY A 37 19.04 -4.24 2.53
C GLY A 37 19.30 -4.70 1.11
N PRO A 38 20.42 -5.39 0.87
CA PRO A 38 20.84 -5.80 -0.46
C PRO A 38 19.85 -6.72 -1.17
N ARG A 39 18.97 -7.37 -0.39
CA ARG A 39 17.93 -8.30 -0.85
C ARG A 39 16.52 -7.70 -0.91
N GLY A 40 16.38 -6.39 -0.70
CA GLY A 40 15.10 -5.67 -0.75
C GLY A 40 14.71 -5.02 0.57
N HIS A 41 13.63 -4.24 0.54
CA HIS A 41 13.05 -3.61 1.72
C HIS A 41 12.00 -4.52 2.34
N TYR A 42 11.79 -4.43 3.64
CA TYR A 42 10.82 -5.23 4.38
C TYR A 42 10.17 -4.43 5.51
N ILE A 43 8.96 -4.84 5.86
CA ILE A 43 8.13 -4.27 6.91
C ILE A 43 7.60 -5.42 7.75
N HIS A 44 7.67 -5.26 9.06
CA HIS A 44 7.09 -6.15 10.04
C HIS A 44 6.30 -5.29 11.03
N ALA A 45 4.98 -5.43 11.06
CA ALA A 45 4.09 -4.72 11.98
C ALA A 45 3.23 -5.75 12.71
N GLY A 46 2.97 -5.61 14.00
CA GLY A 46 2.07 -6.52 14.70
C GLY A 46 2.05 -6.33 16.21
N VAL A 47 0.85 -6.42 16.79
CA VAL A 47 0.60 -6.26 18.23
C VAL A 47 -0.52 -7.19 18.63
N GLY A 48 -0.42 -7.82 19.80
CA GLY A 48 -1.54 -8.57 20.40
C GLY A 48 -2.02 -9.79 19.61
N GLY A 49 -1.14 -10.44 18.83
CA GLY A 49 -1.45 -11.66 18.07
C GLY A 49 -1.76 -11.44 16.58
N LEU A 50 -1.89 -10.19 16.14
CA LEU A 50 -2.03 -9.85 14.72
C LEU A 50 -0.68 -9.43 14.14
N TYR A 51 -0.22 -10.10 13.08
CA TYR A 51 1.09 -9.86 12.47
C TYR A 51 0.98 -9.62 10.97
N TYR A 52 1.65 -8.58 10.51
CA TYR A 52 1.78 -8.17 9.12
C TYR A 52 3.26 -8.17 8.73
N ARG A 53 3.59 -8.90 7.67
CA ARG A 53 4.94 -8.94 7.09
C ARG A 53 4.86 -8.68 5.59
N GLY A 54 5.59 -7.68 5.13
CA GLY A 54 5.67 -7.33 3.70
C GLY A 54 7.10 -7.10 3.27
N THR A 55 7.42 -7.40 2.01
CA THR A 55 8.66 -6.99 1.37
C THR A 55 8.35 -5.92 0.32
N LEU A 56 8.93 -4.74 0.48
CA LEU A 56 8.86 -3.66 -0.51
C LEU A 56 10.07 -3.84 -1.43
N GLY A 57 9.86 -4.56 -2.53
CA GLY A 57 10.84 -4.72 -3.59
C GLY A 57 10.09 -4.83 -4.90
N LYS A 58 10.75 -4.48 -6.03
CA LYS A 58 10.19 -4.68 -7.37
C LYS A 58 9.51 -6.05 -7.40
N ARG A 59 8.25 -6.12 -7.84
CA ARG A 59 7.51 -7.35 -8.11
C ARG A 59 8.37 -8.23 -9.04
N SER A 60 9.28 -9.01 -8.46
CA SER A 60 9.84 -10.15 -9.14
C SER A 60 8.74 -11.19 -9.09
N ALA A 61 8.01 -11.26 -10.20
CA ALA A 61 7.26 -12.44 -10.61
C ALA A 61 8.18 -13.66 -10.49
N LYS A 62 8.18 -14.31 -9.33
CA LYS A 62 8.68 -15.67 -9.03
C LYS A 62 8.71 -15.86 -7.51
N GLN A 63 7.54 -15.89 -6.90
CA GLN A 63 7.39 -16.57 -5.61
C GLN A 63 6.02 -17.26 -5.52
N THR A 64 5.73 -18.05 -6.56
CA THR A 64 4.78 -19.17 -6.53
C THR A 64 5.59 -20.47 -6.53
N LEU A 65 6.57 -20.58 -5.64
CA LEU A 65 7.24 -21.85 -5.37
C LEU A 65 7.26 -22.05 -3.87
N GLN A 66 6.56 -23.10 -3.44
CA GLN A 66 6.56 -23.69 -2.11
C GLN A 66 5.78 -22.95 -1.02
N LEU A 67 4.46 -22.99 -1.12
CA LEU A 67 3.66 -23.39 0.03
C LEU A 67 2.47 -24.21 -0.47
N SER A 68 2.35 -25.43 0.04
CA SER A 68 1.24 -26.37 -0.13
C SER A 68 1.28 -27.23 -1.40
N GLU A 69 2.00 -28.34 -1.26
CA GLU A 69 1.72 -29.58 -1.99
C GLU A 69 0.36 -30.09 -1.49
N PHE A 70 -0.72 -29.59 -2.10
CA PHE A 70 -1.99 -30.29 -2.14
C PHE A 70 -1.94 -31.28 -3.31
N PRO A 71 -2.45 -32.52 -3.16
CA PRO A 71 -2.49 -33.45 -4.27
C PRO A 71 -3.25 -32.81 -5.43
N SER A 72 -2.54 -32.61 -6.52
CA SER A 72 -3.04 -32.03 -7.76
C SER A 72 -4.21 -32.85 -8.27
N GLY A 73 -5.41 -32.29 -8.16
CA GLY A 73 -6.53 -32.66 -9.02
C GLY A 73 -6.15 -32.49 -10.49
N PRO A 74 -6.81 -33.22 -11.41
CA PRO A 74 -6.46 -33.21 -12.82
C PRO A 74 -6.52 -31.78 -13.38
N LYS A 75 -5.42 -31.34 -13.98
CA LYS A 75 -5.31 -30.03 -14.65
C LYS A 75 -6.23 -30.03 -15.87
N PRO A 76 -7.14 -29.06 -16.04
CA PRO A 76 -7.89 -28.92 -17.27
C PRO A 76 -6.93 -28.61 -18.43
N HIS A 77 -7.05 -29.37 -19.51
CA HIS A 77 -6.39 -29.08 -20.78
C HIS A 77 -7.03 -27.85 -21.42
N PRO A 78 -6.25 -26.93 -22.03
CA PRO A 78 -6.81 -25.90 -22.88
C PRO A 78 -7.23 -26.56 -24.20
N THR A 79 -8.46 -27.07 -24.26
CA THR A 79 -9.09 -27.44 -25.53
C THR A 79 -9.72 -26.17 -26.09
N SER A 80 -9.03 -25.54 -27.03
CA SER A 80 -9.56 -24.48 -27.87
C SER A 80 -10.58 -25.05 -28.86
N SER A 81 -11.78 -25.36 -28.38
CA SER A 81 -12.99 -25.52 -29.19
C SER A 81 -14.19 -25.60 -28.24
N PRO A 82 -15.26 -24.79 -28.44
CA PRO A 82 -16.51 -24.99 -27.71
C PRO A 82 -17.01 -26.38 -28.04
N VAL A 83 -17.05 -27.28 -27.07
CA VAL A 83 -17.61 -28.61 -27.28
C VAL A 83 -19.13 -28.46 -27.28
N GLU A 84 -19.74 -28.46 -28.46
CA GLU A 84 -21.19 -28.60 -28.60
C GLU A 84 -21.57 -30.05 -28.27
N TYR A 85 -22.12 -30.27 -27.08
CA TYR A 85 -22.68 -31.56 -26.71
C TYR A 85 -24.12 -31.63 -27.21
N VAL A 86 -24.39 -32.49 -28.20
CA VAL A 86 -25.76 -32.79 -28.64
C VAL A 86 -26.22 -34.05 -27.93
N SER A 87 -27.12 -33.91 -26.95
CA SER A 87 -27.81 -35.03 -26.30
C SER A 87 -29.31 -34.88 -26.55
N GLY A 88 -29.93 -35.87 -27.20
CA GLY A 88 -31.38 -35.87 -27.44
C GLY A 88 -31.93 -34.72 -28.30
N GLY A 89 -31.11 -34.12 -29.18
CA GLY A 89 -31.54 -33.01 -30.04
C GLY A 89 -31.48 -31.62 -29.40
N VAL A 90 -30.92 -31.50 -28.19
CA VAL A 90 -30.66 -30.23 -27.51
C VAL A 90 -29.17 -29.94 -27.55
N VAL A 91 -28.81 -28.77 -28.10
CA VAL A 91 -27.42 -28.28 -28.15
C VAL A 91 -27.07 -27.69 -26.80
N MET A 92 -26.26 -28.41 -26.02
CA MET A 92 -25.77 -27.92 -24.73
C MET A 92 -24.48 -27.13 -24.98
N ARG A 93 -24.53 -25.83 -24.67
CA ARG A 93 -23.35 -24.96 -24.65
C ARG A 93 -22.83 -24.87 -23.23
N GLU A 94 -21.56 -25.18 -23.04
CA GLU A 94 -20.87 -24.96 -21.77
C GLU A 94 -20.73 -23.46 -21.53
N ILE A 95 -21.41 -22.96 -20.49
CA ILE A 95 -21.31 -21.56 -20.06
C ILE A 95 -20.22 -21.52 -19.01
N GLU A 96 -19.07 -20.96 -19.37
CA GLU A 96 -17.98 -20.69 -18.43
C GLU A 96 -18.48 -19.65 -17.41
N SER A 97 -18.70 -20.10 -16.18
CA SER A 97 -19.09 -19.20 -15.10
C SER A 97 -17.88 -18.35 -14.72
N ALA A 98 -18.05 -17.03 -14.72
CA ALA A 98 -17.01 -16.10 -14.30
C ALA A 98 -16.58 -16.36 -12.84
N ASP A 99 -15.37 -15.94 -12.49
CA ASP A 99 -14.83 -16.13 -11.14
C ASP A 99 -15.77 -15.49 -10.10
N VAL A 100 -16.00 -16.20 -8.98
CA VAL A 100 -16.89 -15.76 -7.90
C VAL A 100 -16.41 -14.43 -7.30
N ILE A 101 -15.12 -14.11 -7.43
CA ILE A 101 -14.57 -12.81 -7.02
C ILE A 101 -15.00 -11.65 -7.94
N GLU A 102 -15.38 -11.96 -9.18
CA GLU A 102 -15.88 -11.02 -10.18
C GLU A 102 -17.41 -10.94 -10.20
N MET A 103 -18.12 -11.88 -9.56
CA MET A 103 -19.57 -11.79 -9.38
C MET A 103 -19.90 -10.70 -8.35
N ARG A 104 -20.59 -9.64 -8.80
CA ARG A 104 -21.01 -8.50 -7.97
C ARG A 104 -22.52 -8.27 -8.12
N ASP A 105 -23.17 -7.87 -7.04
CA ASP A 105 -24.57 -7.44 -7.03
C ASP A 105 -24.68 -6.04 -7.65
N GLU A 106 -25.52 -5.87 -8.67
CA GLU A 106 -25.63 -4.63 -9.45
C GLU A 106 -26.03 -3.42 -8.58
N THR A 107 -26.72 -3.67 -7.47
CA THR A 107 -27.28 -2.64 -6.57
C THR A 107 -26.22 -1.75 -5.91
N PHE A 108 -24.98 -2.24 -5.72
CA PHE A 108 -23.95 -1.52 -4.94
C PHE A 108 -22.70 -1.13 -5.74
N ALA A 109 -22.64 -1.47 -7.02
CA ALA A 109 -21.47 -1.21 -7.87
C ALA A 109 -21.11 0.30 -7.90
N ASN A 110 -22.12 1.16 -8.04
CA ASN A 110 -21.94 2.61 -8.11
C ASN A 110 -21.37 3.23 -6.81
N VAL A 111 -21.83 2.75 -5.66
CA VAL A 111 -21.35 3.23 -4.34
C VAL A 111 -19.91 2.81 -4.11
N LEU A 112 -19.56 1.57 -4.47
CA LEU A 112 -18.20 1.05 -4.37
C LEU A 112 -17.22 1.80 -5.27
N ASP A 113 -17.63 2.12 -6.50
CA ASP A 113 -16.82 2.89 -7.43
C ASP A 113 -16.63 4.34 -6.94
N GLU A 114 -17.66 4.95 -6.36
CA GLU A 114 -17.55 6.28 -5.74
C GLU A 114 -16.60 6.28 -4.54
N ILE A 115 -16.70 5.30 -3.64
CA ILE A 115 -15.80 5.17 -2.48
C ILE A 115 -14.34 5.04 -2.94
N ASN A 116 -14.08 4.16 -3.92
CA ASN A 116 -12.72 3.96 -4.46
C ASN A 116 -12.19 5.24 -5.13
N ALA A 117 -13.02 5.93 -5.92
CA ALA A 117 -12.65 7.19 -6.56
C ALA A 117 -12.29 8.27 -5.52
N ARG A 118 -13.09 8.41 -4.46
CA ARG A 118 -12.87 9.38 -3.37
C ARG A 118 -11.66 9.02 -2.50
N GLN A 119 -11.41 7.73 -2.27
CA GLN A 119 -10.23 7.25 -1.52
C GLN A 119 -8.92 7.54 -2.25
N SER A 120 -8.90 7.43 -3.58
CA SER A 120 -7.71 7.65 -4.41
C SER A 120 -7.23 9.11 -4.48
N GLN A 121 -8.05 10.07 -4.02
CA GLN A 121 -7.66 11.47 -4.04
C GLN A 121 -6.45 11.72 -3.14
N THR A 122 -5.62 12.70 -3.50
CA THR A 122 -4.44 13.10 -2.72
C THR A 122 -4.83 14.00 -1.54
N ARG A 123 -4.09 13.93 -0.42
CA ARG A 123 -4.47 14.65 0.82
C ARG A 123 -4.07 16.11 0.66
N MET A 124 -5.04 16.98 0.37
CA MET A 124 -4.78 18.40 0.15
C MET A 124 -4.25 19.07 1.42
N SER A 125 -4.67 18.60 2.59
CA SER A 125 -4.08 18.92 3.90
C SER A 125 -2.56 18.84 3.93
N LEU A 126 -1.99 17.73 3.45
CA LEU A 126 -0.54 17.53 3.44
C LEU A 126 0.15 18.43 2.40
N ILE A 127 -0.45 18.58 1.21
CA ILE A 127 0.10 19.41 0.13
C ILE A 127 0.14 20.88 0.55
N LEU A 128 -0.97 21.43 1.05
CA LEU A 128 -1.03 22.82 1.48
C LEU A 128 -0.17 23.10 2.71
N ALA A 129 -0.11 22.17 3.68
CA ALA A 129 0.74 22.34 4.85
C ALA A 129 2.22 22.40 4.47
N VAL A 130 2.68 21.55 3.55
CA VAL A 130 4.06 21.59 3.03
C VAL A 130 4.31 22.86 2.23
N LEU A 131 3.37 23.27 1.36
CA LEU A 131 3.52 24.48 0.54
C LEU A 131 3.62 25.74 1.41
N PHE A 132 2.71 25.91 2.37
CA PHE A 132 2.77 27.02 3.32
C PHE A 132 4.00 26.96 4.21
N GLY A 133 4.41 25.77 4.66
CA GLY A 133 5.65 25.60 5.43
C GLY A 133 6.88 26.07 4.65
N ILE A 134 7.00 25.69 3.37
CA ILE A 134 8.09 26.15 2.49
C ILE A 134 8.02 27.66 2.28
N ALA A 135 6.84 28.21 2.00
CA ALA A 135 6.65 29.65 1.85
C ALA A 135 7.05 30.42 3.13
N GLY A 136 6.68 29.89 4.30
CA GLY A 136 7.05 30.46 5.60
C GLY A 136 8.55 30.41 5.87
N LEU A 137 9.23 29.33 5.48
CA LEU A 137 10.70 29.24 5.56
C LEU A 137 11.38 30.27 4.65
N ILE A 138 10.90 30.45 3.41
CA ILE A 138 11.44 31.45 2.48
C ILE A 138 11.21 32.86 3.02
N ALA A 139 10.00 33.17 3.49
CA ALA A 139 9.67 34.47 4.06
C ALA A 139 10.54 34.77 5.31
N GLY A 140 10.67 33.81 6.22
CA GLY A 140 11.52 33.98 7.41
C GLY A 140 13.00 34.17 7.08
N ALA A 141 13.49 33.56 5.99
CA ALA A 141 14.86 33.80 5.52
C ALA A 141 15.03 35.22 4.96
N MET A 142 14.03 35.76 4.26
CA MET A 142 14.07 37.14 3.74
C MET A 142 13.97 38.20 4.85
N LEU A 143 13.25 37.90 5.93
CA LEU A 143 13.11 38.79 7.09
C LEU A 143 14.32 38.77 8.04
N GLY A 144 15.35 37.97 7.76
CA GLY A 144 16.62 38.00 8.49
C GLY A 144 16.58 37.37 9.90
N GLY A 145 15.51 36.66 10.26
CA GLY A 145 15.37 36.02 11.57
C GLY A 145 14.11 35.18 11.71
N GLY A 146 14.13 34.20 12.63
CA GLY A 146 12.94 33.41 12.97
C GLY A 146 12.49 32.39 11.91
N VAL A 147 13.36 32.00 10.98
CA VAL A 147 13.05 31.07 9.87
C VAL A 147 12.26 29.85 10.31
N ALA A 148 12.75 29.14 11.34
CA ALA A 148 12.08 27.94 11.85
C ALA A 148 10.71 28.25 12.47
N LEU A 149 10.59 29.35 13.22
CA LEU A 149 9.34 29.73 13.87
C LEU A 149 8.27 30.14 12.85
N ILE A 150 8.64 30.93 11.83
CA ILE A 150 7.72 31.38 10.78
C ILE A 150 7.32 30.20 9.89
N GLY A 151 8.25 29.30 9.55
CA GLY A 151 7.95 28.07 8.81
C GLY A 151 6.98 27.15 9.55
N ILE A 152 7.20 26.93 10.85
CA ILE A 152 6.30 26.12 11.69
C ILE A 152 4.94 26.81 11.85
N ALA A 153 4.92 28.12 12.09
CA ALA A 153 3.68 28.88 12.21
C ALA A 153 2.85 28.86 10.92
N ALA A 154 3.50 28.87 9.76
CA ALA A 154 2.82 28.79 8.46
C ALA A 154 2.25 27.38 8.16
N PHE A 155 2.79 26.32 8.76
CA PHE A 155 2.30 24.96 8.57
C PHE A 155 0.84 24.78 9.05
N LEU A 156 0.50 25.38 10.21
CA LEU A 156 -0.83 25.31 10.81
C LEU A 156 -1.96 25.82 9.89
N PRO A 157 -1.91 27.05 9.36
CA PRO A 157 -2.96 27.54 8.46
C PRO A 157 -3.02 26.73 7.16
N GLY A 158 -1.88 26.31 6.60
CA GLY A 158 -1.86 25.43 5.42
C GLY A 158 -2.58 24.10 5.67
N MET A 159 -2.36 23.50 6.84
CA MET A 159 -3.04 22.26 7.25
C MET A 159 -4.55 22.47 7.48
N LEU A 160 -4.95 23.57 8.13
CA LEU A 160 -6.37 23.87 8.38
C LEU A 160 -7.14 24.08 7.08
N ILE A 161 -6.61 24.89 6.16
CA ILE A 161 -7.23 25.14 4.85
C ILE A 161 -7.30 23.85 4.04
N GLY A 162 -6.22 23.06 4.04
CA GLY A 162 -6.22 21.80 3.32
C GLY A 162 -7.16 20.75 3.91
N ASN A 163 -7.34 20.69 5.24
CA ASN A 163 -8.35 19.86 5.89
C ASN A 163 -9.78 20.28 5.51
N TRP A 164 -10.04 21.59 5.46
CA TRP A 164 -11.33 22.12 5.03
C TRP A 164 -11.65 21.72 3.58
N LEU A 165 -10.68 21.84 2.67
CA LEU A 165 -10.83 21.38 1.28
C LEU A 165 -10.98 19.86 1.16
N ASP A 166 -10.21 19.09 1.94
CA ASP A 166 -10.31 17.64 2.00
C ASP A 166 -11.71 17.19 2.45
N SER A 167 -12.37 17.95 3.35
CA SER A 167 -13.74 17.68 3.80
C SER A 167 -14.77 17.71 2.66
N TYR A 168 -14.59 18.55 1.64
CA TYR A 168 -15.50 18.58 0.49
C TYR A 168 -15.18 17.51 -0.56
N ARG A 169 -13.92 17.07 -0.61
CA ARG A 169 -13.43 16.21 -1.70
C ARG A 169 -13.49 14.73 -1.39
N ARG A 170 -13.38 14.35 -0.11
CA ARG A 170 -13.20 12.97 0.37
C ARG A 170 -14.41 12.38 1.10
N VAL A 171 -15.51 13.12 1.19
CA VAL A 171 -16.75 12.64 1.83
C VAL A 171 -17.71 12.17 0.73
N SER A 172 -18.19 10.94 0.83
CA SER A 172 -19.31 10.42 0.05
C SER A 172 -20.56 10.38 0.93
N VAL A 173 -21.71 10.79 0.37
CA VAL A 173 -23.00 10.80 1.07
C VAL A 173 -23.81 9.61 0.56
N LEU A 174 -24.20 8.72 1.46
CA LEU A 174 -24.99 7.54 1.12
C LEU A 174 -26.47 7.85 1.28
N TYR A 175 -27.20 7.88 0.17
CA TYR A 175 -28.66 7.98 0.18
C TYR A 175 -29.24 6.58 0.26
N TYR A 176 -30.10 6.35 1.25
CA TYR A 176 -30.89 5.14 1.36
C TYR A 176 -32.35 5.51 1.12
N ASP A 177 -32.98 4.90 0.11
CA ASP A 177 -34.43 4.88 0.01
C ASP A 177 -34.95 3.77 0.92
N LEU A 178 -35.68 4.17 1.96
CA LEU A 178 -36.41 3.28 2.84
C LEU A 178 -37.83 3.17 2.29
N GLU A 179 -38.02 2.30 1.29
CA GLU A 179 -39.35 1.83 0.88
C GLU A 179 -39.67 0.48 1.53
#